data_AF-A0A392US32-F1
#
_entry.id   AF-A0A392US32-F1
#
_cell.length_a   1.000
_cell.length_b   1.000
_cell.length_c   1.000
_cell.angle_alpha   90.00
_cell.angle_beta   90.00
_cell.angle_gamma   90.00
#
_symmetry.space_group_name_H-M   'P 1'
#
loop_
_entity.id
_entity.type
_entity.pdbx_description
1 polymer ?
#
loop_
_entity_poly.entity_id
_entity_poly.type
_entity_poly.pdbx_seq_one_letter_code
_entity_poly.pdbx_strand_id
1 'polypeptide(L)' 'HGKPNLLRIHDDVTLSDLKHHLNSLLHFRDQRRVTGIKYRRPSVCSNGTVSYAGMKFQNDGDVRTMFSIFSR' A
#
# COMPACT_ATOMS: atom_id res chain seq x y z
N HIS A 1 5.49 -12.41 -15.57
CA HIS A 1 5.77 -11.13 -14.90
C HIS A 1 4.79 -10.09 -15.43
N GLY A 2 3.95 -9.52 -14.57
CA GLY A 2 2.97 -8.48 -14.96
C GLY A 2 3.58 -7.08 -14.90
N LYS A 3 3.11 -6.17 -15.76
CA LYS A 3 3.47 -4.74 -15.70
C LYS A 3 2.92 -4.14 -14.39
N PRO A 4 3.75 -3.48 -13.57
CA PRO A 4 3.25 -2.81 -12.37
C PRO A 4 2.34 -1.65 -12.74
N ASN A 5 1.23 -1.48 -12.01
CA ASN A 5 0.41 -0.28 -12.10
C ASN A 5 1.02 0.79 -11.19
N LEU A 6 1.26 1.97 -11.74
CA LEU A 6 1.75 3.12 -11.00
C LEU A 6 0.58 4.05 -10.69
N LEU A 7 0.50 4.49 -9.43
CA LEU A 7 -0.52 5.42 -8.96
C LEU A 7 0.15 6.48 -8.10
N ARG A 8 -0.27 7.73 -8.27
CA ARG A 8 0.11 8.84 -7.39
C ARG A 8 -0.97 9.00 -6.33
N ILE A 9 -0.56 9.07 -5.07
CA ILE A 9 -1.45 9.13 -3.91
C ILE A 9 -0.95 10.29 -3.04
N HIS A 10 -1.87 11.09 -2.50
CA HIS A 10 -1.53 12.10 -1.50
C HIS A 10 -1.16 11.44 -0.17
N ASP A 11 -0.35 12.10 0.64
CA ASP A 11 0.15 11.59 1.93
C ASP A 11 -0.88 11.71 3.06
N ASP A 12 -1.95 12.48 2.87
CA ASP A 12 -3.05 12.70 3.80
C ASP A 12 -4.27 11.78 3.58
N VAL A 13 -4.18 10.80 2.67
CA VAL A 13 -5.32 9.92 2.34
C VAL A 13 -5.68 8.97 3.48
N THR A 14 -6.98 8.67 3.59
CA THR A 14 -7.48 7.61 4.47
C THR A 14 -7.35 6.23 3.81
N LEU A 15 -7.51 5.16 4.59
CA LEU A 15 -7.58 3.80 4.06
C LEU A 15 -8.79 3.62 3.13
N SER A 16 -9.89 4.33 3.39
CA SER A 16 -11.08 4.32 2.53
C SER A 16 -10.76 4.91 1.15
N ASP A 17 -10.11 6.08 1.12
CA ASP A 17 -9.72 6.76 -0.12
C ASP A 17 -8.76 5.89 -0.93
N LEU A 18 -7.79 5.27 -0.27
CA LEU A 18 -6.85 4.37 -0.94
C LEU A 18 -7.57 3.16 -1.58
N LYS A 19 -8.53 2.55 -0.89
CA LYS A 19 -9.35 1.47 -1.46
C LYS A 19 -10.17 1.98 -2.66
N HIS A 20 -10.72 3.19 -2.57
CA HIS A 20 -11.48 3.80 -3.66
C HIS A 20 -10.61 4.03 -4.90
N HIS A 21 -9.43 4.64 -4.74
CA HIS A 21 -8.49 4.86 -5.83
C HIS A 21 -8.04 3.54 -6.49
N LEU A 22 -7.76 2.51 -5.70
CA LEU A 22 -7.37 1.21 -6.25
C LEU A 22 -8.53 0.52 -6.98
N ASN A 23 -9.77 0.64 -6.50
CA ASN A 23 -10.94 0.13 -7.21
C ASN A 23 -11.09 0.78 -8.59
N SER A 24 -10.86 2.10 -8.67
CA SER A 24 -10.90 2.83 -9.93
C SER A 24 -9.79 2.38 -10.89
N LEU A 25 -8.54 2.31 -10.39
CA LEU A 25 -7.36 1.93 -11.18
C LEU A 25 -7.43 0.50 -11.73
N LEU A 26 -7.91 -0.44 -10.92
CA LEU A 26 -7.95 -1.85 -11.28
C LEU A 26 -9.11 -2.19 -12.23
N HIS A 27 -9.99 -1.22 -12.54
CA HIS A 27 -11.11 -1.34 -13.47
C HIS A 27 -11.81 -2.70 -13.35
N PHE A 28 -12.18 -3.08 -12.12
CA PHE A 28 -12.84 -4.37 -11.89
C PHE A 28 -14.19 -4.38 -12.61
N ARG A 29 -14.22 -5.00 -13.81
CA ARG A 29 -15.42 -5.23 -14.64
C ARG A 29 -16.56 -5.88 -13.86
N ASP A 30 -16.22 -6.64 -12.83
CA ASP A 30 -17.15 -7.48 -12.07
C ASP A 30 -17.56 -6.87 -10.71
N GLN A 31 -17.52 -5.54 -10.55
CA GLN A 31 -17.84 -4.85 -9.27
C GLN A 31 -17.01 -5.33 -8.06
N ARG A 32 -15.89 -6.03 -8.28
CA ARG A 32 -15.06 -6.55 -7.18
C ARG A 32 -14.46 -5.37 -6.43
N ARG A 33 -14.75 -5.32 -5.13
CA ARG A 33 -14.26 -4.27 -4.22
C ARG A 33 -12.99 -4.73 -3.54
N VAL A 34 -11.99 -3.86 -3.46
CA VAL A 34 -10.79 -4.04 -2.65
C VAL A 34 -11.22 -4.15 -1.18
N THR A 35 -11.11 -5.36 -0.61
CA THR A 35 -11.45 -5.64 0.79
C THR A 35 -10.27 -5.41 1.74
N GLY A 36 -9.05 -5.51 1.24
CA GLY A 36 -7.83 -5.32 2.01
C GLY A 36 -6.64 -4.97 1.12
N ILE A 37 -5.71 -4.24 1.71
CA ILE A 37 -4.49 -3.78 1.05
C ILE A 37 -3.33 -4.26 1.91
N LYS A 38 -2.29 -4.79 1.26
CA LYS A 38 -1.04 -5.16 1.90
C LYS A 38 0.11 -4.39 1.26
N TYR A 39 1.04 -3.93 2.08
CA TYR A 39 2.31 -3.36 1.62
C TYR A 39 3.48 -4.19 2.14
N ARG A 40 4.64 -4.07 1.49
CA ARG A 40 5.88 -4.70 1.94
C ARG A 40 6.70 -3.68 2.71
N ARG A 41 6.83 -3.85 4.02
CA ARG A 41 7.66 -3.01 4.88
C ARG A 41 9.12 -3.43 4.75
N PRO A 42 10.04 -2.56 4.31
CA PRO A 42 11.46 -2.84 4.35
C PRO A 42 11.97 -2.82 5.80
N SER A 43 12.93 -3.69 6.11
CA SER A 43 13.70 -3.69 7.35
C SER A 43 15.16 -3.98 7.03
N VAL A 44 16.06 -3.11 7.49
CA VAL A 44 17.50 -3.28 7.31
C VAL A 44 18.02 -4.18 8.43
N CYS A 45 18.56 -5.34 8.06
CA CYS A 45 19.20 -6.26 8.99
C CYS A 45 20.57 -5.74 9.43
N SER A 46 21.08 -6.22 10.56
CA SER A 46 22.40 -5.84 11.09
C SER A 46 23.56 -6.13 10.12
N ASN A 47 23.39 -7.10 9.21
CA ASN A 47 24.35 -7.43 8.15
C ASN A 47 24.16 -6.60 6.87
N GLY A 48 23.36 -5.52 6.90
CA GLY A 48 23.10 -4.64 5.75
C GLY A 48 22.08 -5.18 4.73
N THR A 49 21.56 -6.39 4.90
CA THR A 49 20.55 -6.95 4.00
C THR A 49 19.18 -6.31 4.25
N VAL A 50 18.42 -6.01 3.18
CA VAL A 50 17.03 -5.53 3.30
C VAL A 50 16.07 -6.72 3.23
N SER A 51 15.31 -6.93 4.30
CA SER A 51 14.20 -7.87 4.34
C SER A 51 12.87 -7.13 4.15
N TYR A 52 11.85 -7.84 3.66
CA TYR A 52 10.52 -7.28 3.42
C TYR A 52 9.45 -8.09 4.15
N ALA A 53 8.74 -7.44 5.06
CA ALA A 53 7.62 -8.04 5.78
C ALA A 53 6.29 -7.61 5.16
N GLY A 54 5.35 -8.55 4.98
CA GLY A 54 4.00 -8.24 4.51
C GLY A 54 3.15 -7.64 5.63
N MET A 55 2.72 -6.40 5.46
CA MET A 55 1.87 -5.68 6.41
C MET A 55 0.50 -5.42 5.79
N LYS A 56 -0.59 -5.62 6.53
CA LYS A 56 -1.96 -5.34 6.08
C LYS A 56 -2.42 -4.02 6.71
N PHE A 57 -3.02 -3.13 5.91
CA PHE A 57 -3.70 -1.96 6.46
C PHE A 57 -4.99 -2.37 7.15
N GLN A 58 -5.10 -2.04 8.44
CA GLN A 58 -6.30 -2.23 9.26
C GLN A 58 -7.00 -0.90 9.53
N ASN A 59 -6.26 0.20 9.62
CA ASN A 59 -6.79 1.54 9.90
C ASN A 59 -5.95 2.64 9.21
N ASP A 60 -6.40 3.89 9.34
CA ASP A 60 -5.73 5.08 8.76
C ASP A 60 -4.37 5.38 9.42
N GLY A 61 -4.14 4.92 10.64
CA GLY A 61 -2.83 4.96 11.29
C GLY A 61 -1.78 4.12 10.56
N ASP A 62 -2.17 2.95 10.05
CA ASP A 62 -1.26 2.09 9.29
C ASP A 62 -0.87 2.71 7.95
N VAL A 63 -1.80 3.43 7.31
CA VAL A 63 -1.56 4.16 6.06
C VAL A 63 -0.52 5.26 6.28
N ARG A 64 -0.72 6.09 7.32
CA ARG A 64 0.24 7.13 7.72
C ARG A 64 1.61 6.56 8.10
N THR A 65 1.62 5.42 8.78
CA THR A 65 2.85 4.71 9.15
C THR A 65 3.60 4.25 7.90
N MET A 66 2.90 3.72 6.89
CA MET A 66 3.52 3.33 5.63
C MET A 66 4.15 4.52 4.92
N PHE A 67 3.44 5.64 4.75
CA PHE A 67 4.02 6.84 4.15
C PHE A 67 5.26 7.33 4.91
N SER A 68 5.20 7.33 6.25
CA SER A 68 6.33 7.72 7.11
C SER A 68 7.56 6.80 6.99
N ILE A 69 7.38 5.54 6.59
CA ILE A 69 8.49 4.60 6.35
C ILE A 69 9.19 4.93 5.04
N PHE A 70 8.44 5.30 4.00
CA PHE A 70 8.95 5.53 2.65
C PHE A 70 9.30 7.00 2.36
N SER A 71 8.98 7.92 3.26
CA SER A 71 9.41 9.32 3.19
C SER A 71 10.81 9.57 3.77
N ARG A 72 11.48 8.52 4.28
CA ARG A 72 12.81 8.59 4.91
C ARG A 72 13.92 8.31 3.91
#